data_AF-A0AAW6RNN4-F1
#
_entry.id   AF-A0AAW6RNN4-F1
#
_cell.length_a   1.000
_cell.length_b   1.000
_cell.length_c   1.000
_cell.angle_alpha   90.00
_cell.angle_beta   90.00
_cell.angle_gamma   90.00
#
_symmetry.space_group_name_H-M   'P 1'
#
loop_
_entity.id
_entity.type
_entity.pdbx_description
1 polymer ?
#
loop_
_entity_poly.entity_id
_entity_poly.type
_entity_poly.pdbx_seq_one_letter_code
_entity_poly.pdbx_strand_id
1 'polypeptide(L)'
;MNTPDLNDAFTLRPIGRVRTPWRQLQDCPRGVRGLGEPAWLEIDPAFEDALLGIEQASHLHVLYWLHQAPRQTLRRPTPHDGVLRGVFATRSPQRPNPIGMAVAQRLRREGARLLVSGLDCLDGTPLIDIKPYLPQADCVPGATLAWQPAPVPVPAPAP
;
A
#
# COMPACT_ATOMS: atom_id res chain seq x y z
N MET A 1 -18.37 23.18 -12.48
CA MET A 1 -17.56 22.08 -11.92
C MET A 1 -18.39 20.81 -12.03
N ASN A 2 -17.95 19.81 -12.79
CA ASN A 2 -18.63 18.51 -12.86
C ASN A 2 -18.25 17.69 -11.62
N THR A 3 -19.12 17.69 -10.61
CA THR A 3 -19.03 16.72 -9.52
C THR A 3 -19.65 15.42 -10.02
N PRO A 4 -18.91 14.30 -10.05
CA PRO A 4 -19.50 12.99 -10.37
C PRO A 4 -20.61 12.63 -9.38
N ASP A 5 -21.70 12.03 -9.85
CA ASP A 5 -22.70 11.43 -8.98
C ASP A 5 -22.04 10.29 -8.19
N LEU A 6 -22.46 10.04 -6.95
CA LEU A 6 -21.97 8.90 -6.16
C LEU A 6 -22.31 7.56 -6.81
N ASN A 7 -23.30 7.54 -7.71
CA ASN A 7 -23.70 6.39 -8.50
C ASN A 7 -22.95 6.28 -9.84
N ASP A 8 -22.15 7.28 -10.22
CA ASP A 8 -21.34 7.21 -11.44
C ASP A 8 -20.25 6.16 -11.28
N ALA A 9 -20.11 5.31 -12.30
CA ALA A 9 -19.10 4.27 -12.31
C ALA A 9 -17.70 4.87 -12.47
N PHE A 10 -16.89 4.80 -11.41
CA PHE A 10 -15.47 5.13 -11.49
C PHE A 10 -14.64 3.91 -11.91
N THR A 11 -14.01 3.95 -13.08
CA THR A 11 -13.18 2.86 -13.59
C THR A 11 -11.70 3.13 -13.33
N LEU A 12 -11.04 2.21 -12.63
CA LEU A 12 -9.59 2.22 -12.45
C LEU A 12 -8.92 1.37 -13.53
N ARG A 13 -7.89 1.93 -14.17
CA ARG A 13 -6.96 1.19 -15.02
C ARG A 13 -5.70 0.85 -14.23
N PRO A 14 -5.38 -0.44 -14.01
CA PRO A 14 -4.09 -0.81 -13.42
C PRO A 14 -2.93 -0.29 -14.26
N ILE A 15 -1.90 0.22 -13.60
CA ILE A 15 -0.65 0.69 -14.24
C ILE A 15 0.42 -0.39 -14.29
N GLY A 16 0.16 -1.56 -13.70
CA GLY A 16 1.14 -2.63 -13.58
C GLY A 16 0.69 -3.75 -12.64
N ARG A 17 1.65 -4.54 -12.19
CA ARG A 17 1.45 -5.64 -11.22
C ARG A 17 2.53 -5.64 -10.16
N VAL A 18 2.16 -6.06 -8.96
CA VAL A 18 3.11 -6.34 -7.88
C VAL A 18 3.55 -7.80 -7.97
N ARG A 19 4.85 -8.05 -7.85
CA ARG A 19 5.43 -9.39 -7.69
C ARG A 19 6.06 -9.55 -6.32
N THR A 20 5.55 -10.50 -5.56
CA THR A 20 5.95 -10.78 -4.18
C THR A 20 6.16 -12.28 -3.98
N PRO A 21 6.86 -12.71 -2.93
CA PRO A 21 7.00 -14.14 -2.63
C PRO A 21 5.68 -14.80 -2.17
N TRP A 22 4.70 -14.02 -1.73
CA TRP A 22 3.46 -14.53 -1.11
C TRP A 22 2.42 -14.93 -2.16
N ARG A 23 2.08 -16.23 -2.23
CA ARG A 23 1.09 -16.79 -3.16
C ARG A 23 -0.25 -17.13 -2.51
N GLN A 24 -0.32 -17.11 -1.17
CA GLN A 24 -1.55 -17.27 -0.42
C GLN A 24 -1.73 -16.09 0.54
N LEU A 25 -2.99 -15.70 0.79
CA LEU A 25 -3.30 -14.53 1.63
C LEU A 25 -2.80 -14.68 3.07
N GLN A 26 -2.74 -15.91 3.60
CA GLN A 26 -2.21 -16.15 4.95
C GLN A 26 -0.70 -15.92 5.05
N ASP A 27 0.03 -15.97 3.93
CA ASP A 27 1.49 -15.78 3.91
C ASP A 27 1.85 -14.30 3.84
N CYS A 28 0.93 -13.44 3.38
CA CYS A 28 1.14 -12.01 3.32
C CYS A 28 1.40 -11.44 4.72
N PRO A 29 2.45 -10.60 4.89
CA PRO A 29 2.76 -10.01 6.19
C PRO A 29 1.63 -9.08 6.62
N ARG A 30 1.47 -8.91 7.94
CA ARG A 30 0.44 -8.02 8.48
C ARG A 30 1.09 -6.71 8.93
N GLY A 31 0.93 -5.67 8.12
CA GLY A 31 1.38 -4.32 8.47
C GLY A 31 2.90 -4.24 8.61
N VAL A 32 3.60 -4.30 7.48
CA VAL A 32 5.06 -4.23 7.45
C VAL A 32 5.55 -2.91 8.07
N ARG A 33 6.41 -3.02 9.08
CA ARG A 33 7.14 -1.89 9.66
C ARG A 33 8.61 -2.04 9.26
N GLY A 34 9.14 -1.06 8.54
CA GLY A 34 10.54 -1.09 8.07
C GLY A 34 10.75 -1.95 6.82
N LEU A 35 11.93 -2.57 6.71
CA LEU A 35 12.30 -3.37 5.54
C LEU A 35 11.62 -4.74 5.60
N GLY A 36 10.76 -5.01 4.62
CA GLY A 36 10.22 -6.34 4.34
C GLY A 36 10.98 -7.07 3.23
N GLU A 37 10.48 -8.23 2.83
CA GLU A 37 11.00 -8.97 1.68
C GLU A 37 10.98 -8.09 0.41
N PRO A 38 12.05 -8.10 -0.42
CA PRO A 38 12.07 -7.39 -1.68
C PRO A 38 10.95 -7.87 -2.62
N ALA A 39 10.31 -6.91 -3.29
CA ALA A 39 9.22 -7.14 -4.22
C ALA A 39 9.40 -6.26 -5.46
N TRP A 40 8.93 -6.75 -6.61
CA TRP A 40 8.92 -5.96 -7.84
C TRP A 40 7.59 -5.26 -8.02
N LEU A 41 7.65 -3.99 -8.38
CA LEU A 41 6.58 -3.31 -9.09
C LEU A 41 6.92 -3.44 -10.57
N GLU A 42 6.11 -4.17 -11.32
CA GLU A 42 6.21 -4.30 -12.78
C GLU A 42 5.21 -3.34 -13.41
N ILE A 43 5.69 -2.19 -13.85
CA ILE A 43 4.89 -1.15 -14.51
C ILE A 43 4.67 -1.60 -15.96
N ASP A 44 3.45 -1.41 -16.46
CA ASP A 44 3.15 -1.63 -17.88
C ASP A 44 4.06 -0.72 -18.72
N PRO A 45 4.77 -1.24 -19.74
CA PRO A 45 5.68 -0.44 -20.57
C PRO A 45 5.05 0.83 -21.15
N ALA A 46 3.73 0.86 -21.37
CA ALA A 46 3.02 2.05 -21.83
C ALA A 46 3.08 3.24 -20.83
N PHE A 47 3.44 2.98 -19.57
CA PHE A 47 3.61 3.99 -18.52
C PHE A 47 5.08 4.16 -18.07
N GLU A 48 6.06 3.54 -18.75
CA GLU A 48 7.46 3.60 -18.33
C GLU A 48 8.00 5.03 -18.25
N ASP A 49 7.62 5.88 -19.20
CA ASP A 49 8.05 7.29 -19.25
C ASP A 49 7.63 8.08 -18.00
N ALA A 50 6.51 7.69 -17.36
CA ALA A 50 6.03 8.31 -16.13
C ALA A 50 6.96 8.04 -14.91
N LEU A 51 7.96 7.16 -15.04
CA LEU A 51 8.98 6.92 -14.03
C LEU A 51 10.16 7.90 -14.09
N LEU A 52 10.18 8.84 -15.04
CA LEU A 52 11.26 9.83 -15.14
C LEU A 52 11.46 10.57 -13.80
N GLY A 53 12.65 10.43 -13.20
CA GLY A 53 13.02 11.07 -11.93
C GLY A 53 12.62 10.30 -10.66
N ILE A 54 12.00 9.12 -10.77
CA ILE A 54 11.57 8.32 -9.62
C ILE A 54 12.71 7.96 -8.65
N GLU A 55 13.95 7.91 -9.15
CA GLU A 55 15.14 7.56 -8.37
C GLU A 55 15.49 8.61 -7.31
N GLN A 56 15.01 9.84 -7.47
CA GLN A 56 15.21 10.93 -6.51
C GLN A 56 14.47 10.69 -5.19
N ALA A 57 13.44 9.83 -5.20
CA ALA A 57 12.75 9.39 -3.99
C ALA A 57 13.35 8.09 -3.45
N SER A 58 13.70 8.09 -2.15
CA SER A 58 14.11 6.86 -1.45
C SER A 58 12.90 6.01 -1.03
N HIS A 59 11.73 6.62 -0.85
CA HIS A 59 10.49 5.97 -0.44
C HIS A 59 9.33 6.40 -1.33
N LEU A 60 8.40 5.49 -1.54
CA LEU A 60 7.22 5.67 -2.39
C LEU A 60 5.96 5.29 -1.62
N HIS A 61 4.89 6.05 -1.80
CA HIS A 61 3.55 5.49 -1.62
C HIS A 61 3.25 4.56 -2.79
N VAL A 62 2.80 3.35 -2.47
CA VAL A 62 2.40 2.34 -3.45
C VAL A 62 0.94 2.01 -3.19
N LEU A 63 0.08 2.29 -4.18
CA LEU A 63 -1.35 2.01 -4.12
C LEU A 63 -1.67 0.82 -5.02
N TYR A 64 -2.35 -0.18 -4.46
CA TYR A 64 -2.63 -1.44 -5.14
C TYR A 64 -4.04 -1.92 -4.86
N TRP A 65 -4.61 -2.71 -5.77
CA TRP A 65 -5.98 -3.21 -5.66
C TRP A 65 -6.00 -4.61 -5.09
N LEU A 66 -6.52 -4.76 -3.87
CA LEU A 66 -6.64 -6.05 -3.18
C LEU A 66 -7.77 -6.87 -3.80
N HIS A 67 -7.50 -7.40 -4.99
CA HIS A 67 -8.45 -8.00 -5.92
C HIS A 67 -9.23 -9.20 -5.38
N GLN A 68 -8.75 -9.85 -4.31
CA GLN A 68 -9.45 -10.97 -3.65
C GLN A 68 -10.30 -10.52 -2.44
N ALA A 69 -10.27 -9.25 -2.06
CA ALA A 69 -10.95 -8.79 -0.85
C ALA A 69 -12.46 -8.62 -1.06
N PRO A 70 -13.30 -9.14 -0.14
CA PRO A 70 -14.73 -8.85 -0.13
C PRO A 70 -15.02 -7.35 -0.04
N ARG A 71 -15.91 -6.85 -0.91
CA ARG A 71 -16.21 -5.42 -1.05
C ARG A 71 -17.44 -4.95 -0.28
N GLN A 72 -18.31 -5.88 0.14
CA GLN A 72 -19.55 -5.54 0.86
C GLN A 72 -19.37 -5.44 2.38
N THR A 73 -18.17 -5.74 2.89
CA THR A 73 -17.89 -5.69 4.34
C THR A 73 -17.85 -4.24 4.82
N LEU A 74 -18.76 -3.89 5.74
CA LEU A 74 -18.80 -2.57 6.38
C LEU A 74 -18.23 -2.58 7.81
N ARG A 75 -18.18 -3.75 8.46
CA ARG A 75 -17.67 -3.94 9.82
C ARG A 75 -17.07 -5.32 10.00
N ARG A 76 -16.01 -5.43 10.80
CA ARG A 76 -15.33 -6.69 11.11
C ARG A 76 -14.60 -6.62 12.46
N PRO A 77 -14.51 -7.72 13.22
CA PRO A 77 -13.60 -7.83 14.37
C PRO A 77 -12.15 -7.54 13.97
N THR A 78 -11.49 -6.65 14.69
CA THR A 78 -10.06 -6.37 14.47
C THR A 78 -9.19 -7.53 14.97
N PRO A 79 -8.12 -7.91 14.24
CA PRO A 79 -7.27 -9.03 14.63
C PRO A 79 -6.53 -8.86 15.98
N HIS A 80 -6.42 -7.62 16.48
CA HIS A 80 -5.64 -7.31 17.68
C HIS A 80 -6.40 -7.62 18.99
N ASP A 81 -7.66 -7.21 19.08
CA ASP A 81 -8.47 -7.27 20.31
C ASP A 81 -9.85 -7.94 20.09
N GLY A 82 -10.16 -8.37 18.87
CA GLY A 82 -11.44 -9.01 18.54
C GLY A 82 -12.64 -8.06 18.53
N VAL A 83 -12.45 -6.76 18.76
CA VAL A 83 -13.55 -5.80 18.86
C VAL A 83 -14.10 -5.48 17.47
N LEU A 84 -15.42 -5.52 17.32
CA LEU A 84 -16.09 -5.17 16.08
C LEU A 84 -15.91 -3.68 15.78
N ARG A 85 -15.32 -3.34 14.63
CA ARG A 85 -15.14 -1.96 14.17
C ARG A 85 -15.59 -1.80 12.73
N GLY A 86 -16.04 -0.60 12.36
CA GLY A 86 -16.30 -0.23 10.97
C GLY A 86 -15.01 -0.29 10.14
N VAL A 87 -15.07 -0.73 8.89
CA VAL A 87 -13.86 -0.96 8.07
C VAL A 87 -13.05 0.31 7.83
N PHE A 88 -13.68 1.48 7.83
CA PHE A 88 -13.01 2.79 7.72
C PHE A 88 -12.32 3.24 9.01
N ALA A 89 -12.69 2.68 10.16
CA ALA A 89 -11.96 2.87 11.42
C ALA A 89 -10.76 1.91 11.55
N THR A 90 -10.41 1.17 10.49
CA THR A 90 -9.35 0.16 10.46
C THR A 90 -8.56 0.23 9.15
N ARG A 91 -7.52 -0.62 9.03
CA ARG A 91 -6.80 -0.88 7.77
C ARG A 91 -7.17 -2.24 7.16
N SER A 92 -8.39 -2.74 7.40
CA SER A 92 -8.81 -4.02 6.84
C SER A 92 -8.77 -4.01 5.31
N PRO A 93 -8.29 -5.09 4.66
CA PRO A 93 -8.37 -5.24 3.21
C PRO A 93 -9.81 -5.32 2.70
N GLN A 94 -10.76 -5.77 3.55
CA GLN A 94 -12.17 -5.88 3.21
C GLN A 94 -12.85 -4.53 3.37
N ARG A 95 -13.18 -3.89 2.24
CA ARG A 95 -13.77 -2.54 2.20
C ARG A 95 -14.40 -2.27 0.82
N PRO A 96 -15.32 -1.29 0.70
CA PRO A 96 -16.01 -0.99 -0.56
C PRO A 96 -15.08 -0.83 -1.77
N ASN A 97 -14.00 -0.06 -1.58
CA ASN A 97 -12.91 0.10 -2.53
C ASN A 97 -11.63 -0.46 -1.90
N PRO A 98 -11.25 -1.72 -2.21
CA PRO A 98 -10.14 -2.44 -1.58
C PRO A 98 -8.77 -1.94 -2.06
N ILE A 99 -8.52 -0.65 -1.87
CA ILE A 99 -7.25 0.00 -2.14
C ILE A 99 -6.33 -0.25 -0.93
N GLY A 100 -5.27 -1.01 -1.18
CA GLY A 100 -4.13 -1.14 -0.29
C GLY A 100 -3.16 0.02 -0.48
N MET A 101 -2.45 0.36 0.59
CA MET A 101 -1.48 1.46 0.61
C MET A 101 -0.30 1.07 1.49
N ALA A 102 0.89 1.12 0.91
CA ALA A 102 2.16 0.92 1.61
C ALA A 102 3.10 2.10 1.37
N VAL A 103 3.94 2.39 2.35
CA VAL A 103 5.15 3.19 2.15
C VAL A 103 6.29 2.20 1.95
N ALA A 104 6.85 2.16 0.75
CA ALA A 104 7.88 1.20 0.36
C ALA A 104 9.20 1.92 0.09
N GLN A 105 10.31 1.34 0.55
CA GLN A 105 11.64 1.82 0.19
C GLN A 105 11.94 1.41 -1.25
N ARG A 106 12.36 2.35 -2.10
CA ARG A 106 12.87 2.08 -3.44
C ARG A 106 14.32 1.62 -3.34
N LEU A 107 14.58 0.39 -3.77
CA LEU A 107 15.92 -0.21 -3.75
C LEU A 107 16.66 0.06 -5.07
N ARG A 108 16.00 -0.24 -6.21
CA ARG A 108 16.55 0.02 -7.55
C ARG A 108 15.47 0.08 -8.62
N ARG A 109 15.83 0.58 -9.79
CA ARG A 109 15.00 0.55 -11.01
C ARG A 109 15.70 -0.26 -12.10
N GLU A 110 14.93 -1.01 -12.87
CA GLU A 110 15.33 -1.72 -14.07
C GLU A 110 14.27 -1.48 -15.17
N GLY A 111 14.47 -0.48 -16.04
CA GLY A 111 13.48 -0.08 -17.05
C GLY A 111 12.13 0.27 -16.42
N ALA A 112 11.08 -0.42 -16.85
CA ALA A 112 9.72 -0.34 -16.31
C ALA A 112 9.49 -1.12 -14.99
N ARG A 113 10.55 -1.53 -14.28
CA ARG A 113 10.44 -2.30 -13.03
C ARG A 113 11.12 -1.58 -11.87
N LEU A 114 10.48 -1.57 -10.71
CA LEU A 114 11.05 -1.03 -9.48
C LEU A 114 11.18 -2.15 -8.45
N LEU A 115 12.39 -2.38 -7.95
CA LEU A 115 12.56 -3.23 -6.77
C LEU A 115 12.33 -2.37 -5.54
N VAL A 116 11.42 -2.81 -4.69
CA VAL A 116 11.05 -2.12 -3.46
C VAL A 116 11.03 -3.08 -2.27
N SER A 117 11.03 -2.53 -1.06
CA SER A 117 10.83 -3.28 0.19
C SER A 117 9.74 -2.60 1.01
N GLY A 118 8.92 -3.38 1.72
CA GLY A 118 7.86 -2.84 2.59
C GLY A 118 6.42 -3.09 2.10
N LEU A 119 6.21 -3.98 1.12
CA LEU A 119 4.88 -4.36 0.65
C LEU A 119 4.28 -5.51 1.46
N ASP A 120 2.94 -5.63 1.45
CA ASP A 120 2.20 -6.63 2.21
C ASP A 120 1.05 -7.31 1.43
N CYS A 121 1.14 -7.32 0.11
CA CYS A 121 0.09 -7.83 -0.77
C CYS A 121 0.45 -9.14 -1.48
N LEU A 122 -0.55 -9.80 -2.04
CA LEU A 122 -0.42 -11.06 -2.76
C LEU A 122 0.37 -10.87 -4.07
N ASP A 123 1.06 -11.92 -4.52
CA ASP A 123 1.67 -11.95 -5.84
C ASP A 123 0.61 -11.72 -6.94
N GLY A 124 0.96 -10.93 -7.95
CA GLY A 124 0.09 -10.58 -9.06
C GLY A 124 -0.96 -9.51 -8.75
N THR A 125 -0.94 -8.93 -7.55
CA THR A 125 -1.84 -7.83 -7.16
C THR A 125 -1.74 -6.66 -8.16
N PRO A 126 -2.86 -6.16 -8.71
CA PRO A 126 -2.83 -5.01 -9.62
C PRO A 126 -2.28 -3.75 -8.94
N LEU A 127 -1.33 -3.10 -9.60
CA LEU A 127 -0.79 -1.81 -9.18
C LEU A 127 -1.69 -0.70 -9.73
N ILE A 128 -2.09 0.24 -8.86
CA ILE A 128 -2.99 1.35 -9.22
C ILE A 128 -2.20 2.64 -9.40
N ASP A 129 -1.28 2.95 -8.49
CA ASP A 129 -0.55 4.21 -8.52
C ASP A 129 0.73 4.14 -7.67
N ILE A 130 1.67 5.04 -7.96
CA ILE A 130 2.89 5.26 -7.18
C ILE A 130 3.15 6.76 -7.02
N LYS A 131 3.57 7.17 -5.84
CA LYS A 131 3.90 8.59 -5.56
C LYS A 131 5.16 8.68 -4.71
N PRO A 132 6.02 9.71 -4.90
CA PRO A 132 7.12 9.94 -3.97
C PRO A 132 6.57 10.20 -2.56
N TYR A 133 7.21 9.62 -1.55
CA TYR A 133 6.94 9.96 -0.15
C TYR A 133 7.54 11.33 0.16
N LEU A 134 6.74 12.24 0.69
CA LEU A 134 7.13 13.61 1.04
C LEU A 134 7.11 13.76 2.57
N PRO A 135 8.27 13.68 3.25
CA PRO A 135 8.31 13.72 4.72
C PRO A 135 7.60 14.94 5.33
N GLN A 136 7.68 16.10 4.68
CA GLN A 136 7.05 17.34 5.14
C GLN A 136 5.52 17.32 5.06
N ALA A 137 4.93 16.52 4.16
CA ALA A 137 3.49 16.46 3.93
C ALA A 137 2.86 15.18 4.51
N ASP A 138 3.59 14.07 4.49
CA ASP A 138 3.07 12.74 4.82
C ASP A 138 3.32 12.34 6.28
N CYS A 139 4.32 12.94 6.94
CA CYS A 139 4.65 12.64 8.33
C CYS A 139 3.92 13.58 9.27
N VAL A 140 3.09 13.02 10.16
CA VAL A 140 2.50 13.74 11.31
C VAL A 140 3.08 13.13 12.59
N PRO A 141 4.16 13.69 13.14
CA PRO A 141 4.77 13.18 14.37
C PRO A 141 3.76 13.14 15.51
N GLY A 142 3.72 12.02 16.24
CA GLY A 142 2.82 11.85 17.38
C GLY A 142 1.38 11.48 17.02
N ALA A 143 1.06 11.22 15.74
CA ALA A 143 -0.24 10.67 15.36
C ALA A 143 -0.54 9.35 16.12
N THR A 144 -1.76 9.22 16.64
CA THR A 144 -2.18 8.07 17.45
C THR A 144 -3.39 7.36 16.86
N LEU A 145 -3.57 6.10 17.25
CA LEU A 145 -4.76 5.31 16.98
C LEU A 145 -5.16 4.63 18.28
N ALA A 146 -6.22 5.12 18.94
CA ALA A 146 -6.52 4.84 20.34
C ALA A 146 -6.60 3.35 20.74
N TRP A 147 -6.97 2.47 19.80
CA TRP A 147 -7.09 1.03 20.04
C TRP A 147 -5.86 0.22 19.57
N GLN A 148 -4.82 0.88 19.05
CA GLN A 148 -3.51 0.26 18.86
C GLN A 148 -2.55 0.75 19.95
N PRO A 149 -1.63 -0.12 20.41
CA PRO A 149 -0.58 0.31 21.32
C PRO A 149 0.28 1.40 20.65
N ALA A 150 0.85 2.27 21.47
CA ALA A 150 1.78 3.30 21.00
C ALA A 150 2.90 2.67 20.15
N PRO A 151 3.40 3.36 19.12
CA PRO A 151 4.51 2.85 18.33
C PRO A 151 5.70 2.53 19.24
N VAL A 152 6.28 1.34 19.08
CA VAL A 152 7.59 1.06 19.67
C VAL A 152 8.60 2.00 19.00
N PRO A 153 9.44 2.74 19.75
CA PRO A 153 10.49 3.57 19.16
C PRO A 153 11.36 2.72 18.23
N VAL A 154 11.55 3.16 16.99
CA VAL A 154 12.54 2.54 16.10
C VAL A 154 13.91 2.89 16.67
N PRO A 155 14.78 1.92 16.98
CA PRO A 155 16.14 2.24 17.42
C PRO A 155 16.83 3.09 16.36
N ALA A 156 17.57 4.11 16.80
CA ALA A 156 18.36 4.92 15.89
C ALA A 156 19.28 4.00 15.06
N PRO A 157 19.51 4.30 13.76
CA PRO A 157 20.48 3.55 12.99
C PRO A 157 21.83 3.58 13.72
N ALA A 158 22.51 2.44 13.76
CA ALA A 158 23.87 2.36 14.28
C ALA A 158 24.77 3.33 13.48
N PRO A 159 25.75 3.99 14.13
CA PRO A 159 26.63 4.95 13.49
C PRO A 159 27.43 4.35 12.32
#